data_AF-A0AAD4PV86-F1
#
_entry.id   AF-A0AAD4PV86-F1
#
_cell.length_a   1.000
_cell.length_b   1.000
_cell.length_c   1.000
_cell.angle_alpha   90.00
_cell.angle_beta   90.00
_cell.angle_gamma   90.00
#
_symmetry.space_group_name_H-M   'P 1'
#
loop_
_entity.id
_entity.type
_entity.pdbx_description
1 polymer ?
#
loop_
_entity_poly.entity_id
_entity_poly.type
_entity_poly.pdbx_seq_one_letter_code
_entity_poly.pdbx_strand_id
1 'polypeptide(L)'
;MPDFTLGPLPPNDPNYMSLSDSRLLEYNPASEVGHLPPAYIDVVKVPTVARFAEALALLIDELSCVGGSWFILQSYIQDHPLLDLDDLEPHIRRHYKIAQEEYGVKGRVRYSENVVAKMMEANELPPRPPQFIDKHSCLFGLDVEK
;
A
#
# COMPACT_ATOMS: atom_id res chain seq x y z
N MET A 1 13.89 -23.62 18.17
CA MET A 1 13.49 -22.20 18.24
C MET A 1 12.33 -22.14 19.23
N PRO A 2 12.35 -21.32 20.28
CA PRO A 2 11.19 -21.29 21.17
C PRO A 2 10.02 -20.70 20.40
N ASP A 3 8.87 -21.38 20.42
CA ASP A 3 7.62 -20.81 19.96
C ASP A 3 7.31 -19.62 20.87
N PHE A 4 7.56 -18.42 20.38
CA PHE A 4 7.02 -17.22 21.00
C PHE A 4 5.51 -17.31 20.85
N THR A 5 4.83 -17.78 21.90
CA THR A 5 3.40 -17.55 22.05
C THR A 5 3.24 -16.05 22.18
N LEU A 6 3.01 -15.42 21.03
CA LEU A 6 2.65 -14.02 20.93
C LEU A 6 1.33 -13.89 21.71
N GLY A 7 1.42 -13.50 22.99
CA GLY A 7 0.28 -13.37 23.89
C GLY A 7 -0.85 -12.55 23.28
N PRO A 8 -2.07 -12.63 23.82
CA PRO A 8 -3.25 -12.00 23.24
C PRO A 8 -2.96 -10.53 22.91
N LEU A 9 -3.33 -10.11 21.69
CA LEU A 9 -3.21 -8.71 21.30
C LEU A 9 -4.07 -7.86 22.25
N PRO A 10 -3.58 -6.71 22.72
CA PRO A 10 -4.45 -5.76 23.37
C PRO A 10 -5.57 -5.37 22.37
N PRO A 11 -6.82 -5.23 22.85
CA PRO A 11 -7.90 -4.76 22.00
C PRO A 11 -7.54 -3.39 21.41
N ASN A 12 -7.76 -3.22 20.11
CA ASN A 12 -7.41 -2.01 19.35
C ASN A 12 -5.91 -1.67 19.30
N ASP A 13 -5.04 -2.69 19.24
CA ASP A 13 -3.63 -2.45 18.93
C ASP A 13 -3.51 -1.65 17.60
N PRO A 14 -2.74 -0.54 17.59
CA PRO A 14 -2.62 0.31 16.39
C PRO A 14 -1.79 -0.34 15.29
N ASN A 15 -0.93 -1.31 15.64
CA ASN A 15 0.03 -1.92 14.72
C ASN A 15 -0.43 -3.29 14.23
N TYR A 16 -1.14 -4.03 15.09
CA TYR A 16 -1.58 -5.38 14.78
C TYR A 16 -3.09 -5.57 14.99
N MET A 17 -3.64 -6.55 14.30
CA MET A 17 -5.01 -7.00 14.46
C MET A 17 -5.09 -8.53 14.35
N SER A 18 -6.13 -9.11 14.91
CA SER A 18 -6.48 -10.51 14.67
C SER A 18 -7.35 -10.63 13.42
N LEU A 19 -7.51 -11.84 12.90
CA LEU A 19 -8.45 -12.14 11.81
C LEU A 19 -9.93 -12.00 12.22
N SER A 20 -10.18 -11.81 13.52
CA SER A 20 -11.48 -11.56 14.15
C SER A 20 -11.69 -10.09 14.54
N ASP A 21 -10.78 -9.19 14.18
CA ASP A 21 -10.80 -7.81 14.63
C ASP A 21 -12.03 -7.08 14.09
N SER A 22 -12.78 -6.41 14.97
CA SER A 22 -14.00 -5.68 14.63
C SER A 22 -13.84 -4.58 13.57
N ARG A 23 -12.61 -4.13 13.31
CA ARG A 23 -12.30 -3.17 12.24
C ARG A 23 -12.40 -3.79 10.85
N LEU A 24 -12.26 -5.10 10.69
CA LEU A 24 -12.37 -5.76 9.39
C LEU A 24 -13.83 -5.74 8.89
N LEU A 25 -14.02 -5.79 7.57
CA LEU A 25 -15.35 -5.92 6.96
C LEU A 25 -15.93 -7.32 7.20
N GLU A 26 -17.25 -7.46 7.14
CA GLU A 26 -17.90 -8.78 7.17
C GLU A 26 -17.31 -9.71 6.10
N TYR A 27 -17.23 -11.01 6.43
CA TYR A 27 -16.72 -12.01 5.52
C TYR A 27 -17.50 -12.02 4.21
N ASN A 28 -16.80 -11.80 3.10
CA ASN A 28 -17.34 -12.01 1.78
C ASN A 28 -16.78 -13.34 1.22
N PRO A 29 -17.61 -14.40 1.14
CA PRO A 29 -17.17 -15.71 0.65
C PRO A 29 -16.79 -15.72 -0.83
N ALA A 30 -17.26 -14.77 -1.63
CA ALA A 30 -16.92 -14.70 -3.06
C ALA A 30 -15.51 -14.14 -3.30
N SER A 31 -15.02 -13.29 -2.40
CA SER A 31 -13.67 -12.73 -2.47
C SER A 31 -12.71 -13.32 -1.44
N GLU A 32 -13.20 -14.14 -0.49
CA GLU A 32 -12.44 -14.68 0.65
C GLU A 32 -11.77 -13.57 1.50
N VAL A 33 -12.44 -12.43 1.65
CA VAL A 33 -11.95 -11.25 2.40
C VAL A 33 -12.89 -10.93 3.57
N GLY A 34 -12.36 -10.38 4.66
CA GLY A 34 -13.12 -9.92 5.82
C GLY A 34 -12.84 -10.75 7.07
N HIS A 35 -13.73 -10.69 8.06
CA HIS A 35 -13.65 -11.48 9.29
C HIS A 35 -13.62 -12.97 8.95
N LEU A 36 -12.51 -13.67 9.20
CA LEU A 36 -12.52 -15.12 9.00
C LEU A 36 -13.34 -15.81 10.10
N PRO A 37 -14.05 -16.91 9.80
CA PRO A 37 -14.79 -17.66 10.81
C PRO A 37 -13.91 -18.12 11.98
N PRO A 38 -14.47 -18.26 13.21
CA PRO A 38 -13.74 -18.68 14.42
C PRO A 38 -12.88 -19.95 14.27
N ALA A 39 -13.21 -20.80 13.31
CA ALA A 39 -12.43 -22.00 13.00
C ALA A 39 -11.00 -21.73 12.50
N TYR A 40 -10.67 -20.49 12.12
CA TYR A 40 -9.37 -20.08 11.59
C TYR A 40 -8.61 -19.08 12.51
N ILE A 41 -9.16 -18.77 13.70
CA ILE A 41 -8.94 -17.48 14.37
C ILE A 41 -7.76 -17.40 15.35
N ASP A 42 -7.23 -18.51 15.87
CA ASP A 42 -6.62 -18.41 17.21
C ASP A 42 -5.16 -17.92 17.31
N VAL A 43 -4.40 -17.66 16.23
CA VAL A 43 -2.96 -17.33 16.41
C VAL A 43 -2.35 -16.33 15.43
N VAL A 44 -3.07 -15.84 14.41
CA VAL A 44 -2.43 -15.00 13.39
C VAL A 44 -2.58 -13.52 13.74
N LYS A 45 -1.47 -12.91 14.18
CA LYS A 45 -1.32 -11.45 14.25
C LYS A 45 -0.98 -10.94 12.86
N VAL A 46 -1.86 -10.12 12.29
CA VAL A 46 -1.60 -9.44 11.01
C VAL A 46 -1.39 -7.95 11.26
N PRO A 47 -0.58 -7.25 10.45
CA PRO A 47 -0.51 -5.80 10.51
C PRO A 47 -1.88 -5.17 10.29
N THR A 48 -2.16 -4.05 10.96
CA THR A 48 -3.34 -3.23 10.62
C THR A 48 -3.25 -2.71 9.18
N VAL A 49 -4.38 -2.29 8.62
CA VAL A 49 -4.43 -1.73 7.26
C VAL A 49 -3.47 -0.54 7.12
N ALA A 50 -3.39 0.32 8.14
CA ALA A 50 -2.45 1.44 8.16
C ALA A 50 -0.98 1.00 8.13
N ARG A 51 -0.58 0.01 8.94
CA ARG A 51 0.82 -0.47 8.93
C ARG A 51 1.17 -1.22 7.64
N PHE A 52 0.22 -1.95 7.08
CA PHE A 52 0.39 -2.59 5.78
C PHE A 52 0.58 -1.55 4.66
N ALA A 53 -0.24 -0.49 4.67
CA ALA A 53 -0.15 0.64 3.76
C ALA A 53 1.23 1.34 3.84
N GLU A 54 1.74 1.61 5.04
CA GLU A 54 3.08 2.17 5.22
C GLU A 54 4.19 1.27 4.72
N ALA A 55 4.15 -0.02 5.06
CA ALA A 55 5.15 -0.97 4.60
C ALA A 55 5.17 -1.07 3.07
N LEU A 56 3.99 -1.02 2.44
CA LEU A 56 3.87 -1.04 0.99
C LEU A 56 4.40 0.25 0.35
N ALA A 57 4.12 1.41 0.93
CA ALA A 57 4.65 2.69 0.47
C ALA A 57 6.19 2.73 0.55
N LEU A 58 6.77 2.32 1.68
CA LEU A 58 8.23 2.22 1.84
C LEU A 58 8.87 1.23 0.87
N LEU A 59 8.23 0.08 0.66
CA LEU A 59 8.70 -0.90 -0.33
C LEU A 59 8.67 -0.30 -1.74
N ILE A 60 7.66 0.51 -2.06
CA ILE A 60 7.56 1.17 -3.37
C ILE A 60 8.61 2.26 -3.52
N ASP A 61 8.89 3.04 -2.47
CA ASP A 61 10.00 3.99 -2.46
C ASP A 61 11.34 3.30 -2.74
N GLU A 62 11.58 2.14 -2.14
CA GLU A 62 12.81 1.36 -2.32
C GLU A 62 12.88 0.70 -3.71
N LEU A 63 11.76 0.12 -4.18
CA LEU A 63 11.71 -0.63 -5.42
C LEU A 63 11.64 0.26 -6.66
N SER A 64 11.30 1.55 -6.56
CA SER A 64 10.80 2.26 -7.72
C SER A 64 11.13 3.75 -7.78
N CYS A 65 12.05 4.03 -8.73
CA CYS A 65 11.99 5.15 -9.67
C CYS A 65 10.77 5.08 -10.64
N VAL A 66 9.75 4.25 -10.33
CA VAL A 66 8.80 3.68 -11.28
C VAL A 66 7.38 3.93 -10.80
N GLY A 67 6.71 4.86 -11.48
CA GLY A 67 5.38 5.28 -11.06
C GLY A 67 4.31 4.17 -11.04
N GLY A 68 4.52 3.07 -11.77
CA GLY A 68 3.53 2.00 -11.99
C GLY A 68 3.05 1.28 -10.72
N SER A 69 3.86 1.32 -9.66
CA SER A 69 3.56 0.74 -8.36
C SER A 69 2.64 1.63 -7.52
N TRP A 70 2.68 2.96 -7.73
CA TRP A 70 1.78 3.91 -7.08
C TRP A 70 0.32 3.75 -7.52
N PHE A 71 0.09 3.21 -8.71
CA PHE A 71 -1.25 2.86 -9.16
C PHE A 71 -1.84 1.70 -8.33
N ILE A 72 -1.02 0.71 -7.96
CA ILE A 72 -1.45 -0.42 -7.13
C ILE A 72 -1.84 0.09 -5.75
N LEU A 73 -0.99 0.94 -5.15
CA LEU A 73 -1.30 1.63 -3.88
C LEU A 73 -2.63 2.37 -3.95
N GLN A 74 -2.85 3.12 -5.02
CA GLN A 74 -4.08 3.90 -5.19
C GLN A 74 -5.33 3.02 -5.23
N SER A 75 -5.31 1.93 -5.99
CA SER A 75 -6.48 1.02 -6.07
C SER A 75 -6.82 0.44 -4.70
N TYR A 76 -5.80 0.11 -3.90
CA TYR A 76 -6.03 -0.37 -2.53
C TYR A 76 -6.69 0.67 -1.61
N ILE A 77 -6.40 1.97 -1.75
CA ILE A 77 -7.00 3.01 -0.90
C ILE A 77 -8.46 3.27 -1.28
N GLN A 78 -8.75 3.36 -2.58
CA GLN A 78 -10.10 3.74 -3.02
C GLN A 78 -11.10 2.60 -2.90
N ASP A 79 -10.64 1.37 -3.08
CA ASP A 79 -11.52 0.21 -3.04
C ASP A 79 -11.68 -0.33 -1.61
N HIS A 80 -10.87 0.12 -0.64
CA HIS A 80 -10.97 -0.31 0.76
C HIS A 80 -11.29 0.84 1.71
N PRO A 81 -12.50 0.88 2.31
CA PRO A 81 -12.90 1.90 3.28
C PRO A 81 -12.19 1.80 4.63
N LEU A 82 -11.21 0.88 4.76
CA LEU A 82 -10.55 0.55 6.02
C LEU A 82 -9.31 1.40 6.31
N LEU A 83 -8.83 2.16 5.32
CA LEU A 83 -7.66 3.02 5.48
C LEU A 83 -8.08 4.48 5.72
N ASP A 84 -7.93 4.95 6.96
CA ASP A 84 -7.89 6.37 7.25
C ASP A 84 -6.46 6.88 7.03
N LEU A 85 -6.29 7.92 6.20
CA LEU A 85 -4.98 8.53 5.98
C LEU A 85 -4.42 9.16 7.27
N ASP A 86 -5.28 9.51 8.23
CA ASP A 86 -4.86 10.08 9.50
C ASP A 86 -4.19 9.07 10.44
N ASP A 87 -4.35 7.77 10.18
CA ASP A 87 -3.66 6.67 10.89
C ASP A 87 -2.24 6.41 10.36
N LEU A 88 -1.82 7.10 9.29
CA LEU A 88 -0.52 6.94 8.67
C LEU A 88 0.52 7.91 9.21
N GLU A 89 1.78 7.46 9.22
CA GLU A 89 2.96 8.28 9.47
C GLU A 89 2.94 9.54 8.58
N PRO A 90 3.30 10.73 9.09
CA PRO A 90 3.11 11.98 8.36
C PRO A 90 3.78 12.04 6.98
N HIS A 91 4.93 11.37 6.81
CA HIS A 91 5.64 11.32 5.52
C HIS A 91 4.89 10.44 4.51
N ILE A 92 4.51 9.21 4.91
CA ILE A 92 3.71 8.30 4.08
C ILE A 92 2.35 8.91 3.74
N ARG A 93 1.71 9.60 4.68
CA ARG A 93 0.45 10.32 4.44
C ARG A 93 0.57 11.30 3.26
N ARG A 94 1.70 11.99 3.13
CA ARG A 94 1.93 12.92 2.02
C ARG A 94 2.04 12.20 0.68
N HIS A 95 2.67 11.03 0.65
CA HIS A 95 2.74 10.19 -0.56
C HIS A 95 1.34 9.85 -1.07
N TYR A 96 0.47 9.42 -0.16
CA TYR A 96 -0.91 9.08 -0.48
C TYR A 96 -1.73 10.28 -0.93
N LYS A 97 -1.52 11.47 -0.36
CA LYS A 97 -2.18 12.71 -0.82
C LYS A 97 -1.78 13.06 -2.25
N ILE A 98 -0.49 12.99 -2.58
CA ILE A 98 0.02 13.25 -3.94
C ILE A 98 -0.59 12.25 -4.94
N ALA A 99 -0.64 10.96 -4.58
CA ALA A 99 -1.29 9.93 -5.38
C ALA A 99 -2.78 10.21 -5.60
N GLN A 100 -3.50 10.66 -4.58
CA GLN A 100 -4.92 10.99 -4.66
C GLN A 100 -5.20 12.20 -5.58
N GLU A 101 -4.33 13.22 -5.58
CA GLU A 101 -4.46 14.38 -6.45
C GLU A 101 -4.38 14.03 -7.95
N GLU A 102 -3.54 13.05 -8.30
CA GLU A 102 -3.34 12.64 -9.69
C GLU A 102 -4.37 11.63 -10.19
N TYR A 103 -5.29 11.17 -9.35
CA TYR A 103 -6.23 10.10 -9.68
C TYR A 103 -7.07 10.34 -10.95
N GLY A 104 -7.37 11.60 -11.27
CA GLY A 104 -8.11 11.96 -12.49
C GLY A 104 -7.33 11.80 -13.81
N VAL A 105 -6.04 11.47 -13.75
CA VAL A 105 -5.18 11.34 -14.94
C VAL A 105 -5.47 10.03 -15.66
N LYS A 106 -5.90 10.15 -16.92
CA LYS A 106 -6.15 8.99 -17.78
C LYS A 106 -4.83 8.31 -18.18
N GLY A 107 -4.76 7.01 -17.92
CA GLY A 107 -3.66 6.13 -18.34
C GLY A 107 -2.67 5.87 -17.21
N ARG A 108 -2.43 4.58 -16.93
CA ARG A 108 -1.57 4.11 -15.82
C ARG A 108 -0.18 4.73 -15.86
N VAL A 109 0.45 4.77 -17.03
CA VAL A 109 1.81 5.32 -17.22
C VAL A 109 1.86 6.81 -16.92
N ARG A 110 0.88 7.58 -17.41
CA ARG A 110 0.86 9.03 -17.22
C ARG A 110 0.56 9.42 -15.77
N TYR A 111 -0.39 8.72 -15.13
CA TYR A 111 -0.65 8.86 -13.69
C TYR A 111 0.63 8.63 -12.88
N SER A 112 1.29 7.51 -13.18
CA SER A 112 2.52 7.05 -12.55
C SER A 112 3.65 8.09 -12.65
N GLU A 113 3.88 8.63 -13.84
CA GLU A 113 4.91 9.66 -14.06
C GLU A 113 4.61 10.95 -13.30
N ASN A 114 3.34 11.38 -13.28
CA ASN A 114 2.94 12.60 -12.57
C ASN A 114 3.12 12.47 -11.06
N VAL A 115 2.71 11.35 -10.47
CA VAL A 115 2.87 11.10 -9.03
C VAL A 115 4.34 11.16 -8.64
N VAL A 116 5.21 10.48 -9.39
CA VAL A 116 6.66 10.51 -9.14
C VAL A 116 7.22 11.92 -9.30
N ALA A 117 6.83 12.65 -10.36
CA ALA A 117 7.29 14.02 -10.58
C ALA A 117 6.93 14.93 -9.39
N LYS A 118 5.68 14.87 -8.92
CA LYS A 118 5.23 15.63 -7.75
C LYS A 118 5.93 15.23 -6.45
N MET A 119 6.17 13.94 -6.23
CA MET A 119 6.92 13.46 -5.07
C MET A 119 8.37 13.95 -5.08
N MET A 120 9.01 13.98 -6.26
CA MET A 120 10.34 14.55 -6.42
C MET A 120 10.34 16.07 -6.18
N GLU A 121 9.37 16.80 -6.73
CA GLU A 121 9.19 18.25 -6.49
C GLU A 121 8.98 18.57 -5.01
N ALA A 122 8.26 17.71 -4.30
CA ALA A 122 8.02 17.79 -2.86
C ALA A 122 9.23 17.31 -2.01
N ASN A 123 10.31 16.84 -2.64
CA ASN A 123 11.49 16.27 -1.98
C ASN A 123 11.15 15.07 -1.06
N GLU A 124 10.11 14.32 -1.41
CA GLU A 124 9.67 13.10 -0.72
C GLU A 124 10.33 11.83 -1.30
N LEU A 125 10.78 11.89 -2.56
CA LEU A 125 11.57 10.83 -3.19
C LEU A 125 12.99 11.32 -3.50
N PRO A 126 14.01 10.45 -3.38
CA PRO A 126 15.35 10.77 -3.81
C PRO A 126 15.38 11.05 -5.32
N PRO A 127 16.31 11.90 -5.81
CA PRO A 127 16.47 12.13 -7.23
C PRO A 127 16.76 10.82 -7.97
N ARG A 128 16.19 10.66 -9.16
CA ARG A 128 16.37 9.45 -9.99
C ARG A 128 17.87 9.16 -10.17
N PRO A 129 18.32 7.93 -9.87
CA PRO A 129 19.69 7.53 -10.16
C PRO A 129 19.98 7.61 -11.68
N PRO A 130 21.19 7.98 -12.10
CA PRO A 130 21.54 8.20 -13.51
C PRO A 130 21.25 7.00 -14.42
N GLN A 131 21.32 5.78 -13.89
CA GLN A 131 21.05 4.53 -14.61
C GLN A 131 19.57 4.32 -15.00
N PHE A 132 18.64 5.15 -14.50
CA PHE A 132 17.21 5.10 -14.83
C PHE A 132 16.75 6.32 -15.65
N ILE A 133 17.67 7.05 -16.28
CA ILE A 133 17.38 8.20 -17.15
C ILE A 133 16.80 7.78 -18.51
N ASP A 134 16.99 6.52 -18.93
CA ASP A 134 16.38 6.02 -20.17
C ASP A 134 14.86 5.89 -20.03
N LYS A 135 14.14 6.54 -20.93
CA LYS A 135 12.67 6.70 -20.93
C LYS A 135 11.86 5.40 -20.99
N HIS A 136 12.52 4.25 -21.11
CA HIS A 136 11.89 2.95 -21.37
C HIS A 136 12.20 1.89 -20.31
N SER A 137 13.18 2.08 -19.44
CA SER A 137 13.64 1.04 -18.51
C SER A 137 12.86 0.97 -17.19
N CYS A 138 11.91 1.88 -16.99
CA CYS A 138 10.96 1.84 -15.86
C CYS A 138 9.61 1.19 -16.23
N LEU A 139 9.37 0.92 -17.52
CA LEU A 139 8.24 0.10 -17.90
C LEU A 139 8.67 -1.34 -17.64
N PHE A 140 7.96 -2.04 -16.75
CA PHE A 140 7.93 -3.50 -16.81
C PHE A 140 7.87 -3.91 -18.28
N GLY A 141 8.75 -4.82 -18.69
CA GLY A 141 8.78 -5.43 -20.02
C GLY A 141 7.47 -6.13 -20.35
N LEU A 142 6.47 -5.34 -20.68
CA LEU A 142 5.22 -5.71 -21.30
C LEU A 142 5.07 -4.76 -22.48
N ASP A 143 5.92 -4.98 -23.48
CA ASP A 143 5.48 -4.89 -24.87
C ASP A 143 4.25 -5.81 -24.99
N VAL A 144 3.07 -5.26 -24.73
CA VAL A 144 1.85 -5.82 -25.31
C VAL A 144 1.77 -5.23 -26.70
N GLU A 145 2.61 -5.76 -27.60
CA GLU A 145 2.24 -5.83 -29.00
C GLU A 145 1.00 -6.71 -29.10
N LYS A 146 -0.16 -6.09 -29.33
CA LYS A 146 -1.08 -6.40 -30.43
C LYS A 146 -2.28 -5.46 -30.45
#